data_AF-A0A1B6DUI8-F1
#
_entry.id   AF-A0A1B6DUI8-F1
#
_cell.length_a   1.000
_cell.length_b   1.000
_cell.length_c   1.000
_cell.angle_alpha   90.00
_cell.angle_beta   90.00
_cell.angle_gamma   90.00
#
_symmetry.space_group_name_H-M   'P 1'
#
loop_
_entity.id
_entity.type
_entity.pdbx_description
1 polymer ?
#
loop_
_entity_poly.entity_id
_entity_poly.type
_entity_poly.pdbx_seq_one_letter_code
_entity_poly.pdbx_strand_id
1 'polypeptide(L)'
;KTWEPFERKPRASLRTLLTRFLDVTSPPTPAFLKFLATTATDPEESTKILKLATDMSAYEDWKYFKAPHLLEVFDEFPSVSPLAPILVAHLNLLQPRYYSISSSSRFQNKEVHMTVAVVQYRTQNKKGPLHYGVCSNYLADMKIGDEEVYIFIRNAPEFHLPEDPTRPIILVGPGTGVAPFRGFWEERYLDVKEKGKSNFGKMILYFGTQYKEHDTYKEEKDQMLAAGVFSNIYLALSREPGIPKTYVQHLMTKDENSKAIYNAIVQEKGHFYVCGDITMAEQVLQTLKSIIRKYGKMSADGVETYFLSVREEMRYHEDIFGVTLRTREVTKKSRETARIRMASQSNP
;
A
#
# COMPACT_ATOMS: atom_id res chain seq x y z
N LYS A 1 19.77 17.35 28.73
CA LYS A 1 19.63 16.28 27.72
C LYS A 1 20.77 15.30 27.93
N THR A 2 20.48 14.13 28.50
CA THR A 2 21.43 13.01 28.63
C THR A 2 21.54 12.36 27.26
N TRP A 3 22.75 12.28 26.72
CA TRP A 3 23.01 11.53 25.50
C TRP A 3 23.35 10.10 25.92
N GLU A 4 22.48 9.16 25.59
CA GLU A 4 22.75 7.74 25.80
C GLU A 4 23.39 7.14 24.54
N PRO A 5 24.43 6.30 24.67
CA PRO A 5 24.99 5.56 23.55
C PRO A 5 23.91 4.67 22.92
N PHE A 6 23.55 4.93 21.67
CA PHE A 6 22.65 4.08 20.90
C PHE A 6 23.46 3.18 19.98
N GLU A 7 23.54 1.88 20.29
CA GLU A 7 24.12 0.91 19.35
C GLU A 7 23.20 0.79 18.13
N ARG A 8 23.60 1.41 17.01
CA ARG A 8 22.84 1.40 15.74
C ARG A 8 22.57 -0.02 15.21
N LYS A 9 23.43 -0.98 15.52
CA LYS A 9 23.37 -2.38 15.07
C LYS A 9 23.71 -3.29 16.25
N PRO A 10 22.96 -4.36 16.51
CA PRO A 10 23.26 -5.28 17.59
C PRO A 10 24.56 -6.05 17.29
N ARG A 11 25.26 -6.46 18.35
CA ARG A 11 26.37 -7.42 18.23
C ARG A 11 25.82 -8.78 17.84
N ALA A 12 26.05 -9.19 16.60
CA ALA A 12 25.55 -10.46 16.08
C ALA A 12 26.49 -11.00 14.98
N SER A 13 26.25 -12.26 14.58
CA SER A 13 26.96 -12.84 13.44
C SER A 13 26.66 -12.06 12.15
N LEU A 14 27.58 -12.09 11.17
CA LEU A 14 27.35 -11.47 9.87
C LEU A 14 26.09 -12.00 9.19
N ARG A 15 25.84 -13.31 9.31
CA ARG A 15 24.61 -13.96 8.82
C ARG A 15 23.39 -13.30 9.44
N THR A 16 23.35 -13.19 10.77
CA THR A 16 22.23 -12.59 11.50
C THR A 16 22.00 -11.13 11.07
N LEU A 17 23.07 -10.34 10.93
CA LEU A 17 22.97 -8.95 10.48
C LEU A 17 22.35 -8.84 9.08
N LEU A 18 22.84 -9.62 8.12
CA LEU A 18 22.34 -9.60 6.74
C LEU A 18 20.93 -10.19 6.61
N THR A 19 20.54 -11.14 7.46
CA THR A 19 19.23 -11.78 7.41
C THR A 19 18.14 -10.98 8.13
N ARG A 20 18.45 -10.34 9.26
CA ARG A 20 17.43 -9.74 10.16
C ARG A 20 17.49 -8.23 10.30
N PHE A 21 18.65 -7.60 10.06
CA PHE A 21 18.88 -6.21 10.46
C PHE A 21 19.24 -5.29 9.30
N LEU A 22 19.73 -5.80 8.18
CA LEU A 22 20.25 -4.99 7.07
C LEU A 22 19.46 -5.19 5.79
N ASP A 23 19.26 -4.10 5.06
CA ASP A 23 18.65 -4.15 3.74
C ASP A 23 19.71 -4.49 2.69
N VAL A 24 19.57 -5.67 2.10
CA VAL A 24 20.43 -6.18 1.01
C VAL A 24 19.70 -6.24 -0.33
N THR A 25 18.46 -5.75 -0.38
CA THR A 25 17.55 -5.87 -1.54
C THR A 25 17.25 -4.54 -2.20
N SER A 26 17.30 -3.43 -1.48
CA SER A 26 17.17 -2.11 -2.10
C SER A 26 18.37 -1.83 -3.03
N PRO A 27 18.14 -1.28 -4.24
CA PRO A 27 19.23 -0.84 -5.11
C PRO A 27 20.19 0.11 -4.38
N PRO A 28 21.52 -0.08 -4.50
CA PRO A 28 22.50 0.80 -3.89
C PRO A 28 22.31 2.25 -4.29
N THR A 29 22.45 3.17 -3.33
CA THR A 29 22.39 4.61 -3.61
C THR A 29 23.61 5.07 -4.41
N PRO A 30 23.56 6.22 -5.11
CA PRO A 30 24.71 6.74 -5.83
C PRO A 30 25.93 6.95 -4.91
N ALA A 31 25.71 7.38 -3.66
CA ALA A 31 26.78 7.52 -2.67
C ALA A 31 27.43 6.17 -2.32
N PHE A 32 26.62 5.10 -2.20
CA PHE A 32 27.14 3.77 -1.94
C PHE A 32 27.86 3.18 -3.16
N LEU A 33 27.34 3.40 -4.38
CA LEU A 33 28.03 3.04 -5.62
C LEU A 33 29.39 3.73 -5.74
N LYS A 34 29.49 5.01 -5.38
CA LYS A 34 30.76 5.74 -5.36
C LYS A 34 31.80 5.08 -4.44
N PHE A 35 31.37 4.55 -3.29
CA PHE A 35 32.23 3.77 -2.41
C PHE A 35 32.61 2.42 -3.05
N LEU A 36 31.66 1.69 -3.62
CA LEU A 36 31.97 0.40 -4.26
C LEU A 36 32.99 0.55 -5.41
N ALA A 37 32.92 1.65 -6.17
CA ALA A 37 33.88 1.95 -7.23
C ALA A 37 35.33 2.04 -6.72
N THR A 38 35.56 2.48 -5.46
CA THR A 38 36.92 2.54 -4.89
C THR A 38 37.45 1.18 -4.43
N THR A 39 36.60 0.15 -4.43
CA THR A 39 36.95 -1.21 -4.01
C THR A 39 37.05 -2.18 -5.18
N ALA A 40 36.82 -1.71 -6.40
CA ALA A 40 36.97 -2.46 -7.64
C ALA A 40 38.45 -2.58 -8.03
N THR A 41 38.91 -3.79 -8.32
CA THR A 41 40.28 -4.01 -8.82
C THR A 41 40.40 -3.85 -10.33
N ASP A 42 39.30 -3.93 -11.07
CA ASP A 42 39.25 -3.64 -12.51
C ASP A 42 38.94 -2.14 -12.75
N PRO A 43 39.85 -1.38 -13.39
CA PRO A 43 39.62 0.02 -13.73
C PRO A 43 38.38 0.27 -14.60
N GLU A 44 38.01 -0.67 -15.49
CA GLU A 44 36.83 -0.52 -16.34
C GLU A 44 35.53 -0.62 -15.54
N GLU A 45 35.44 -1.60 -14.64
CA GLU A 45 34.31 -1.72 -13.72
C GLU A 45 34.21 -0.52 -12.79
N SER A 46 35.34 -0.08 -12.22
CA SER A 46 35.38 1.13 -11.38
C SER A 46 34.82 2.34 -12.12
N THR A 47 35.21 2.53 -13.39
CA THR A 47 34.72 3.62 -14.24
C THR A 47 33.22 3.51 -14.52
N LYS A 48 32.72 2.30 -14.82
CA LYS A 48 31.28 2.04 -15.05
C LYS A 48 30.46 2.35 -13.79
N ILE A 49 30.90 1.88 -12.62
CA ILE A 49 30.23 2.14 -11.34
C ILE A 49 30.26 3.64 -11.03
N LEU A 50 31.39 4.33 -11.25
CA LEU A 50 31.51 5.77 -11.01
C LEU A 50 30.58 6.59 -11.92
N LYS A 51 30.37 6.14 -13.17
CA LYS A 51 29.36 6.73 -14.05
C LYS A 51 27.96 6.57 -13.46
N LEU A 52 27.58 5.36 -13.00
CA LEU A 52 26.30 5.15 -12.31
C LEU A 52 26.18 5.97 -11.02
N ALA A 53 27.29 6.29 -10.35
CA ALA A 53 27.27 7.08 -9.13
C ALA A 53 27.15 8.60 -9.36
N THR A 54 27.51 9.10 -10.55
CA THR A 54 27.60 10.54 -10.83
C THR A 54 26.60 11.02 -11.88
N ASP A 55 26.19 10.17 -12.82
CA ASP A 55 25.16 10.44 -13.81
C ASP A 55 23.79 9.93 -13.31
N MET A 56 22.96 10.88 -12.86
CA MET A 56 21.62 10.59 -12.33
C MET A 56 20.71 9.90 -13.36
N SER A 57 20.85 10.23 -14.66
CA SER A 57 20.03 9.62 -15.71
C SER A 57 20.42 8.16 -15.91
N ALA A 58 21.73 7.88 -16.02
CA ALA A 58 22.25 6.52 -16.13
C ALA A 58 21.90 5.68 -14.91
N TYR A 59 22.02 6.25 -13.70
CA TYR A 59 21.63 5.62 -12.45
C TYR A 59 20.16 5.20 -12.43
N GLU A 60 19.26 6.15 -12.71
CA GLU A 60 17.82 5.87 -12.65
C GLU A 60 17.39 4.86 -13.72
N ASP A 61 18.05 4.83 -14.88
CA ASP A 61 17.80 3.80 -15.90
C ASP A 61 18.27 2.42 -15.47
N TRP A 62 19.48 2.31 -14.95
CA TRP A 62 20.02 1.07 -14.41
C TRP A 62 19.16 0.55 -13.25
N LYS A 63 18.89 1.41 -12.26
CA LYS A 63 18.05 1.11 -11.09
C LYS A 63 16.65 0.67 -11.49
N TYR A 64 15.98 1.36 -12.40
CA TYR A 64 14.62 0.99 -12.81
C TYR A 64 14.58 -0.29 -13.65
N PHE A 65 15.52 -0.43 -14.59
CA PHE A 65 15.54 -1.55 -15.51
C PHE A 65 15.92 -2.85 -14.82
N LYS A 66 16.94 -2.81 -13.95
CA LYS A 66 17.48 -3.98 -13.26
C LYS A 66 16.90 -4.18 -11.87
N ALA A 67 16.53 -3.11 -11.16
CA ALA A 67 16.16 -3.13 -9.73
C ALA A 67 17.13 -3.96 -8.87
N PRO A 68 18.46 -3.83 -9.04
CA PRO A 68 19.40 -4.85 -8.60
C PRO A 68 19.53 -4.89 -7.08
N HIS A 69 19.49 -6.11 -6.53
CA HIS A 69 19.87 -6.38 -5.15
C HIS A 69 21.40 -6.29 -4.99
N LEU A 70 21.89 -6.23 -3.74
CA LEU A 70 23.33 -6.13 -3.47
C LEU A 70 24.14 -7.27 -4.11
N LEU A 71 23.63 -8.51 -4.05
CA LEU A 71 24.28 -9.67 -4.67
C LEU A 71 24.40 -9.50 -6.19
N GLU A 72 23.33 -9.06 -6.84
CA GLU A 72 23.32 -8.87 -8.31
C GLU A 72 24.28 -7.75 -8.75
N VAL A 73 24.57 -6.78 -7.87
CA VAL A 73 25.61 -5.77 -8.12
C VAL A 73 27.00 -6.39 -8.08
N PHE A 74 27.29 -7.30 -7.15
CA PHE A 74 28.56 -8.03 -7.13
C PHE A 74 28.69 -9.01 -8.29
N ASP A 75 27.60 -9.63 -8.73
CA ASP A 75 27.59 -10.47 -9.93
C ASP A 75 27.83 -9.66 -11.21
N GLU A 76 27.33 -8.42 -11.28
CA GLU A 76 27.55 -7.51 -12.42
C GLU A 76 28.96 -6.90 -12.44
N PHE A 77 29.55 -6.68 -11.26
CA PHE A 77 30.88 -6.09 -11.08
C PHE A 77 31.76 -6.98 -10.18
N PRO A 78 32.22 -8.14 -10.68
CA PRO A 78 32.95 -9.14 -9.89
C PRO A 78 34.29 -8.67 -9.33
N SER A 79 34.87 -7.58 -9.84
CA SER A 79 36.13 -7.03 -9.28
C SER A 79 35.93 -6.22 -8.00
N VAL A 80 34.69 -5.92 -7.62
CA VAL A 80 34.32 -5.16 -6.42
C VAL A 80 34.52 -6.02 -5.18
N SER A 81 35.52 -5.68 -4.35
CA SER A 81 35.89 -6.46 -3.17
C SER A 81 36.04 -5.60 -1.90
N PRO A 82 34.93 -5.08 -1.32
CA PRO A 82 34.97 -4.30 -0.10
C PRO A 82 35.28 -5.17 1.13
N LEU A 83 35.92 -4.60 2.15
CA LEU A 83 36.03 -5.24 3.46
C LEU A 83 34.65 -5.40 4.10
N ALA A 84 34.33 -6.61 4.57
CA ALA A 84 33.00 -6.93 5.13
C ALA A 84 32.52 -5.95 6.23
N PRO A 85 33.36 -5.50 7.20
CA PRO A 85 32.91 -4.53 8.19
C PRO A 85 32.50 -3.18 7.60
N ILE A 86 33.19 -2.73 6.55
CA ILE A 86 32.91 -1.46 5.87
C ILE A 86 31.63 -1.60 5.03
N LEU A 87 31.48 -2.71 4.31
CA LEU A 87 30.25 -3.04 3.60
C LEU A 87 29.04 -3.00 4.54
N VAL A 88 29.13 -3.70 5.68
CA VAL A 88 28.09 -3.70 6.69
C VAL A 88 27.80 -2.29 7.19
N ALA A 89 28.80 -1.43 7.39
CA ALA A 89 28.59 -0.06 7.85
C ALA A 89 27.76 0.79 6.86
N HIS A 90 27.90 0.55 5.55
CA HIS A 90 27.15 1.26 4.51
C HIS A 90 25.70 0.80 4.35
N LEU A 91 25.37 -0.45 4.70
CA LEU A 91 24.01 -0.97 4.55
C LEU A 91 23.02 -0.29 5.52
N ASN A 92 21.88 0.07 4.95
CA ASN A 92 20.73 0.59 5.69
C ASN A 92 20.12 -0.49 6.59
N LEU A 93 19.41 -0.06 7.63
CA LEU A 93 18.64 -0.96 8.47
C LEU A 93 17.42 -1.48 7.70
N LEU A 94 17.15 -2.77 7.83
CA LEU A 94 15.94 -3.39 7.30
C LEU A 94 14.73 -2.77 7.99
N GLN A 95 13.87 -2.13 7.21
CA GLN A 95 12.66 -1.48 7.72
C GLN A 95 11.53 -2.49 7.98
N PRO A 96 10.72 -2.32 9.03
CA PRO A 96 9.49 -3.10 9.20
C PRO A 96 8.52 -2.79 8.05
N ARG A 97 7.63 -3.74 7.73
CA ARG A 97 6.54 -3.55 6.77
C ARG A 97 5.22 -3.47 7.53
N TYR A 98 4.41 -2.47 7.17
CA TYR A 98 3.11 -2.24 7.79
C TYR A 98 2.02 -2.98 7.01
N TYR A 99 1.07 -3.54 7.76
CA TYR A 99 -0.12 -4.19 7.24
C TYR A 99 -1.31 -3.78 8.09
N SER A 100 -2.44 -3.45 7.45
CA SER A 100 -3.67 -3.13 8.16
C SER A 100 -4.23 -4.38 8.83
N ILE A 101 -4.51 -4.27 10.13
CA ILE A 101 -5.08 -5.37 10.92
C ILE A 101 -6.45 -5.72 10.34
N SER A 102 -6.64 -7.00 10.06
CA SER A 102 -7.82 -7.55 9.40
C SER A 102 -8.73 -8.33 10.36
N SER A 103 -8.66 -8.04 11.66
CA SER A 103 -9.50 -8.63 12.70
C SER A 103 -9.99 -7.60 13.71
N SER A 104 -11.13 -7.87 14.33
CA SER A 104 -11.56 -7.24 15.59
C SER A 104 -10.98 -8.01 16.78
N SER A 105 -10.47 -7.30 17.78
CA SER A 105 -9.98 -7.92 19.03
C SER A 105 -11.10 -8.50 19.91
N ARG A 106 -12.35 -8.05 19.74
CA ARG A 106 -13.53 -8.65 20.39
C ARG A 106 -13.97 -9.92 19.68
N PHE A 107 -13.80 -9.97 18.36
CA PHE A 107 -14.22 -11.12 17.54
C PHE A 107 -13.18 -12.23 17.53
N GLN A 108 -11.89 -11.88 17.43
CA GLN A 108 -10.75 -12.79 17.42
C GLN A 108 -9.92 -12.58 18.68
N ASN A 109 -10.20 -13.37 19.72
CA ASN A 109 -9.53 -13.22 21.01
C ASN A 109 -8.06 -13.66 20.93
N LYS A 110 -7.14 -12.75 21.28
CA LYS A 110 -5.68 -12.97 21.26
C LYS A 110 -5.06 -13.24 19.88
N GLU A 111 -5.77 -12.92 18.80
CA GLU A 111 -5.27 -13.11 17.45
C GLU A 111 -5.21 -11.77 16.68
N VAL A 112 -4.19 -11.63 15.84
CA VAL A 112 -4.04 -10.49 14.91
C VAL A 112 -4.04 -11.06 13.50
N HIS A 113 -5.06 -10.73 12.72
CA HIS A 113 -5.14 -11.15 11.33
C HIS A 113 -4.58 -10.09 10.41
N MET A 114 -4.02 -10.51 9.28
CA MET A 114 -3.48 -9.62 8.25
C MET A 114 -3.85 -10.14 6.87
N THR A 115 -4.18 -9.23 5.96
CA THR A 115 -4.39 -9.54 4.54
C THR A 115 -3.15 -9.15 3.75
N VAL A 116 -2.39 -10.11 3.25
CA VAL A 116 -1.07 -9.88 2.65
C VAL A 116 -1.09 -10.22 1.15
N ALA A 117 -0.72 -9.26 0.30
CA ALA A 117 -0.40 -9.54 -1.09
C ALA A 117 1.04 -10.04 -1.20
N VAL A 118 1.23 -11.23 -1.78
CA VAL A 118 2.57 -11.79 -2.03
C VAL A 118 3.19 -11.09 -3.24
N VAL A 119 4.22 -10.27 -2.99
CA VAL A 119 4.88 -9.48 -4.03
C VAL A 119 5.95 -10.32 -4.72
N GLN A 120 5.78 -10.55 -6.02
CA GLN A 120 6.76 -11.18 -6.90
C GLN A 120 6.77 -10.48 -8.25
N TYR A 121 7.95 -10.20 -8.81
CA TYR A 121 8.06 -9.54 -10.11
C TYR A 121 9.35 -9.90 -10.83
N ARG A 122 9.30 -10.00 -12.18
CA ARG A 122 10.50 -10.18 -13.00
C ARG A 122 11.06 -8.84 -13.45
N THR A 123 12.36 -8.65 -13.27
CA THR A 123 13.08 -7.45 -13.70
C THR A 123 13.29 -7.43 -15.23
N GLN A 124 13.95 -6.38 -15.75
CA GLN A 124 14.35 -6.26 -17.15
C GLN A 124 13.18 -6.53 -18.13
N ASN A 125 12.05 -5.88 -17.89
CA ASN A 125 10.85 -6.02 -18.70
C ASN A 125 10.32 -7.47 -18.79
N LYS A 126 10.37 -8.22 -17.68
CA LYS A 126 9.99 -9.65 -17.56
C LYS A 126 10.99 -10.66 -18.13
N LYS A 127 12.15 -10.21 -18.63
CA LYS A 127 13.20 -11.10 -19.14
C LYS A 127 14.30 -11.41 -18.11
N GLY A 128 14.35 -10.63 -17.02
CA GLY A 128 15.33 -10.79 -15.96
C GLY A 128 14.95 -11.80 -14.88
N PRO A 129 15.76 -11.89 -13.81
CA PRO A 129 15.48 -12.71 -12.65
C PRO A 129 14.15 -12.34 -11.97
N LEU A 130 13.61 -13.31 -11.23
CA LEU A 130 12.43 -13.12 -10.38
C LEU A 130 12.88 -12.54 -9.03
N HIS A 131 12.31 -11.40 -8.66
CA HIS A 131 12.50 -10.74 -7.38
C HIS A 131 11.29 -10.94 -6.48
N TYR A 132 11.56 -11.07 -5.19
CA TYR A 132 10.58 -11.36 -4.15
C TYR A 132 10.51 -10.19 -3.17
N GLY A 133 9.30 -9.74 -2.83
CA GLY A 133 9.10 -8.82 -1.72
C GLY A 133 9.52 -9.48 -0.40
N VAL A 134 10.47 -8.85 0.30
CA VAL A 134 11.12 -9.41 1.50
C VAL A 134 10.10 -9.90 2.54
N CYS A 135 9.27 -9.00 3.06
CA CYS A 135 8.34 -9.37 4.13
C CYS A 135 7.18 -10.25 3.64
N SER A 136 6.61 -9.97 2.46
CA SER A 136 5.45 -10.74 1.98
C SER A 136 5.78 -12.20 1.67
N ASN A 137 6.98 -12.50 1.15
CA ASN A 137 7.39 -13.87 0.89
C ASN A 137 7.91 -14.55 2.16
N TYR A 138 8.58 -13.80 3.06
CA TYR A 138 8.87 -14.30 4.41
C TYR A 138 7.60 -14.79 5.13
N LEU A 139 6.51 -14.01 5.08
CA LEU A 139 5.22 -14.40 5.65
C LEU A 139 4.57 -15.58 4.91
N ALA A 140 4.71 -15.66 3.58
CA ALA A 140 4.11 -16.72 2.78
C ALA A 140 4.82 -18.08 2.95
N ASP A 141 6.13 -18.06 3.22
CA ASP A 141 6.94 -19.26 3.38
C ASP A 141 6.89 -19.82 4.82
N MET A 142 6.41 -19.01 5.79
CA MET A 142 6.28 -19.45 7.18
C MET A 142 5.18 -20.49 7.37
N LYS A 143 5.48 -21.45 8.25
CA LYS A 143 4.60 -22.53 8.65
C LYS A 143 4.24 -22.40 10.13
N ILE A 144 3.12 -23.01 10.50
CA ILE A 144 2.72 -23.12 11.90
C ILE A 144 3.81 -23.89 12.65
N GLY A 145 4.34 -23.27 13.73
CA GLY A 145 5.42 -23.83 14.53
C GLY A 145 6.83 -23.41 14.11
N ASP A 146 6.98 -22.58 13.08
CA ASP A 146 8.26 -21.93 12.76
C ASP A 146 8.65 -20.89 13.83
N GLU A 147 9.74 -20.14 13.56
CA GLU A 147 10.23 -19.08 14.43
C GLU A 147 9.19 -17.97 14.72
N GLU A 148 9.36 -17.29 15.85
CA GLU A 148 8.47 -16.20 16.26
C GLU A 148 8.52 -15.01 15.28
N VAL A 149 7.35 -14.42 15.02
CA VAL A 149 7.23 -13.20 14.22
C VAL A 149 7.21 -11.99 15.14
N TYR A 150 8.24 -11.15 15.05
CA TYR A 150 8.30 -9.90 15.79
C TYR A 150 7.38 -8.86 15.13
N ILE A 151 6.37 -8.41 15.88
CA ILE A 151 5.41 -7.39 15.46
C ILE A 151 5.32 -6.27 16.50
N PHE A 152 4.85 -5.11 16.04
CA PHE A 152 4.42 -4.02 16.92
C PHE A 152 3.18 -3.36 16.30
N ILE A 153 2.35 -2.76 17.15
CA ILE A 153 1.13 -2.08 16.70
C ILE A 153 1.41 -0.60 16.53
N ARG A 154 1.15 -0.08 15.32
CA ARG A 154 1.10 1.36 15.05
C ARG A 154 -0.36 1.80 15.04
N ASN A 155 -0.77 2.61 16.01
CA ASN A 155 -2.14 3.10 16.10
C ASN A 155 -2.47 4.03 14.91
N ALA A 156 -3.70 3.93 14.40
CA ALA A 156 -4.22 4.74 13.29
C ALA A 156 -5.51 5.44 13.76
N PRO A 157 -5.40 6.48 14.62
CA PRO A 157 -6.56 7.10 15.28
C PRO A 157 -7.58 7.68 14.29
N GLU A 158 -7.13 8.05 13.10
CA GLU A 158 -7.96 8.60 12.02
C GLU A 158 -8.65 7.52 11.18
N PHE A 159 -8.47 6.22 11.47
CA PHE A 159 -9.02 5.11 10.70
C PHE A 159 -9.75 4.09 11.59
N HIS A 160 -10.61 4.59 12.48
CA HIS A 160 -11.49 3.79 13.33
C HIS A 160 -12.96 3.95 12.93
N LEU A 161 -13.81 3.02 13.37
CA LEU A 161 -15.26 3.16 13.26
C LEU A 161 -15.74 4.45 13.95
N PRO A 162 -16.84 5.06 13.48
CA PRO A 162 -17.38 6.28 14.10
C PRO A 162 -17.78 6.06 15.55
N GLU A 163 -17.57 7.08 16.40
CA GLU A 163 -18.06 7.06 17.79
C GLU A 163 -19.59 6.96 17.87
N ASP A 164 -20.29 7.63 16.95
CA ASP A 164 -21.74 7.53 16.78
C ASP A 164 -22.08 6.34 15.83
N PRO A 165 -22.53 5.20 16.36
CA PRO A 165 -22.76 3.99 15.56
C PRO A 165 -23.95 4.13 14.60
N THR A 166 -24.78 5.16 14.77
CA THR A 166 -25.95 5.42 13.92
C THR A 166 -25.58 6.06 12.58
N ARG A 167 -24.35 6.58 12.45
CA ARG A 167 -23.86 7.19 11.22
C ARG A 167 -23.63 6.13 10.13
N PRO A 168 -24.08 6.37 8.88
CA PRO A 168 -23.81 5.45 7.79
C PRO A 168 -22.32 5.48 7.43
N ILE A 169 -21.83 4.33 6.94
CA ILE A 169 -20.43 4.09 6.62
C ILE A 169 -20.32 3.60 5.18
N ILE A 170 -19.49 4.27 4.39
CA ILE A 170 -19.11 3.83 3.04
C ILE A 170 -17.65 3.35 3.09
N LEU A 171 -17.42 2.11 2.70
CA LEU A 171 -16.09 1.48 2.65
C LEU A 171 -15.69 1.26 1.20
N VAL A 172 -14.52 1.74 0.79
CA VAL A 172 -13.97 1.55 -0.57
C VAL A 172 -12.57 0.97 -0.48
N GLY A 173 -12.41 -0.28 -0.89
CA GLY A 173 -11.14 -1.00 -0.73
C GLY A 173 -10.98 -2.18 -1.68
N PRO A 174 -10.44 -1.98 -2.89
CA PRO A 174 -10.17 -3.07 -3.82
C PRO A 174 -8.94 -3.89 -3.41
N GLY A 175 -8.95 -5.19 -3.73
CA GLY A 175 -7.86 -6.11 -3.45
C GLY A 175 -7.53 -6.17 -1.95
N THR A 176 -6.26 -6.03 -1.59
CA THR A 176 -5.84 -5.98 -0.17
C THR A 176 -6.30 -4.72 0.55
N GLY A 177 -6.86 -3.71 -0.14
CA GLY A 177 -7.51 -2.57 0.51
C GLY A 177 -8.73 -2.93 1.33
N VAL A 178 -9.22 -4.17 1.25
CA VAL A 178 -10.30 -4.68 2.12
C VAL A 178 -9.81 -5.02 3.54
N ALA A 179 -8.49 -5.09 3.75
CA ALA A 179 -7.88 -5.54 4.99
C ALA A 179 -8.48 -4.91 6.27
N PRO A 180 -8.46 -3.58 6.47
CA PRO A 180 -8.99 -3.00 7.70
C PRO A 180 -10.51 -3.16 7.82
N PHE A 181 -11.21 -3.25 6.69
CA PHE A 181 -12.67 -3.40 6.68
C PHE A 181 -13.11 -4.75 7.21
N ARG A 182 -12.26 -5.78 7.12
CA ARG A 182 -12.54 -7.07 7.76
C ARG A 182 -12.73 -6.94 9.27
N GLY A 183 -11.83 -6.21 9.93
CA GLY A 183 -11.99 -5.88 11.34
C GLY A 183 -13.25 -5.05 11.62
N PHE A 184 -13.59 -4.09 10.75
CA PHE A 184 -14.79 -3.26 10.91
C PHE A 184 -16.09 -4.07 10.84
N TRP A 185 -16.20 -5.02 9.90
CA TRP A 185 -17.42 -5.81 9.80
C TRP A 185 -17.51 -6.89 10.88
N GLU A 186 -16.38 -7.45 11.34
CA GLU A 186 -16.35 -8.33 12.51
C GLU A 186 -16.82 -7.60 13.77
N GLU A 187 -16.33 -6.37 14.00
CA GLU A 187 -16.76 -5.52 15.12
C GLU A 187 -18.26 -5.19 15.02
N ARG A 188 -18.70 -4.72 13.84
CA ARG A 188 -20.11 -4.41 13.60
C ARG A 188 -21.02 -5.63 13.73
N TYR A 189 -20.54 -6.83 13.41
CA TYR A 189 -21.31 -8.07 13.56
C TYR A 189 -21.62 -8.39 15.02
N LEU A 190 -20.64 -8.24 15.92
CA LEU A 190 -20.87 -8.41 17.37
C LEU A 190 -21.86 -7.37 17.89
N ASP A 191 -21.64 -6.12 17.52
CA ASP A 191 -22.48 -4.99 17.87
C ASP A 191 -23.95 -5.18 17.44
N VAL A 192 -24.17 -5.66 16.20
CA VAL A 192 -25.51 -5.98 15.68
C VAL A 192 -26.13 -7.15 16.42
N LYS A 193 -25.36 -8.17 16.81
CA LYS A 193 -25.87 -9.29 17.61
C LYS A 193 -26.27 -8.87 19.02
N GLU A 194 -25.51 -7.99 19.65
CA GLU A 194 -25.75 -7.55 21.02
C GLU A 194 -26.89 -6.53 21.12
N LYS A 195 -26.90 -5.52 20.23
CA LYS A 195 -27.78 -4.35 20.34
C LYS A 195 -28.89 -4.34 19.29
N GLY A 196 -28.83 -5.21 18.28
CA GLY A 196 -29.80 -5.24 17.18
C GLY A 196 -29.50 -4.23 16.08
N LYS A 197 -29.74 -4.63 14.83
CA LYS A 197 -29.40 -3.88 13.61
C LYS A 197 -29.95 -2.45 13.56
N SER A 198 -31.14 -2.19 14.11
CA SER A 198 -31.80 -0.88 14.05
C SER A 198 -31.05 0.23 14.79
N ASN A 199 -30.10 -0.13 15.67
CA ASN A 199 -29.27 0.81 16.42
C ASN A 199 -28.02 1.28 15.64
N PHE A 200 -27.88 0.87 14.38
CA PHE A 200 -26.67 1.11 13.59
C PHE A 200 -26.99 1.71 12.23
N GLY A 201 -26.14 2.65 11.80
CA GLY A 201 -26.15 3.20 10.45
C GLY A 201 -25.79 2.13 9.42
N LYS A 202 -26.25 2.34 8.18
CA LYS A 202 -25.96 1.43 7.06
C LYS A 202 -24.46 1.35 6.80
N MET A 203 -23.93 0.14 6.60
CA MET A 203 -22.56 -0.08 6.13
C MET A 203 -22.61 -0.59 4.68
N ILE A 204 -21.91 0.09 3.77
CA ILE A 204 -21.86 -0.25 2.34
C ILE A 204 -20.41 -0.48 1.93
N LEU A 205 -20.14 -1.61 1.27
CA LEU A 205 -18.80 -1.94 0.76
C LEU A 205 -18.74 -1.82 -0.76
N TYR A 206 -17.77 -1.07 -1.28
CA TYR A 206 -17.35 -1.07 -2.67
C TYR A 206 -16.00 -1.80 -2.77
N PHE A 207 -16.06 -3.07 -3.17
CA PHE A 207 -14.91 -3.94 -3.33
C PHE A 207 -14.58 -4.12 -4.82
N GLY A 208 -13.31 -4.37 -5.13
CA GLY A 208 -12.86 -4.61 -6.50
C GLY A 208 -11.75 -5.64 -6.59
N THR A 209 -11.79 -6.48 -7.60
CA THR A 209 -10.76 -7.50 -7.87
C THR A 209 -10.60 -7.72 -9.38
N GLN A 210 -9.71 -8.62 -9.77
CA GLN A 210 -9.47 -8.93 -11.18
C GLN A 210 -10.57 -9.83 -11.74
N TYR A 211 -10.79 -10.96 -11.08
CA TYR A 211 -11.72 -12.02 -11.46
C TYR A 211 -12.58 -12.39 -10.25
N LYS A 212 -13.77 -12.92 -10.50
CA LYS A 212 -14.73 -13.32 -9.47
C LYS A 212 -14.16 -14.38 -8.52
N GLU A 213 -13.30 -15.26 -9.02
CA GLU A 213 -12.59 -16.27 -8.23
C GLU A 213 -11.58 -15.67 -7.23
N HIS A 214 -11.12 -14.44 -7.46
CA HIS A 214 -10.20 -13.72 -6.58
C HIS A 214 -10.95 -12.78 -5.61
N ASP A 215 -12.20 -13.09 -5.30
CA ASP A 215 -13.01 -12.30 -4.39
C ASP A 215 -12.61 -12.57 -2.93
N THR A 216 -11.62 -11.84 -2.43
CA THR A 216 -11.09 -12.03 -1.06
C THR A 216 -12.20 -11.90 -0.02
N TYR A 217 -12.29 -12.87 0.90
CA TYR A 217 -13.32 -12.96 1.95
C TYR A 217 -14.76 -13.07 1.42
N LYS A 218 -14.96 -13.69 0.25
CA LYS A 218 -16.30 -13.82 -0.36
C LYS A 218 -17.32 -14.40 0.62
N GLU A 219 -17.02 -15.54 1.24
CA GLU A 219 -17.94 -16.24 2.13
C GLU A 219 -18.28 -15.41 3.36
N GLU A 220 -17.29 -14.74 3.96
CA GLU A 220 -17.52 -13.84 5.10
C GLU A 220 -18.40 -12.66 4.69
N LYS A 221 -18.14 -12.04 3.53
CA LYS A 221 -18.94 -10.92 3.02
C LYS A 221 -20.40 -11.32 2.79
N ASP A 222 -20.63 -12.49 2.20
CA ASP A 222 -21.97 -13.04 2.00
C ASP A 222 -22.69 -13.26 3.35
N GLN A 223 -21.98 -13.79 4.36
CA GLN A 223 -22.50 -13.94 5.72
C GLN A 223 -22.83 -12.60 6.38
N MET A 224 -21.96 -11.59 6.22
CA MET A 224 -22.18 -10.25 6.77
C MET A 224 -23.36 -9.54 6.11
N LEU A 225 -23.59 -9.76 4.81
CA LEU A 225 -24.77 -9.26 4.11
C LEU A 225 -26.05 -9.94 4.63
N ALA A 226 -26.04 -11.26 4.79
CA ALA A 226 -27.16 -12.03 5.34
C ALA A 226 -27.49 -11.67 6.79
N ALA A 227 -26.47 -11.40 7.61
CA ALA A 227 -26.61 -10.94 8.99
C ALA A 227 -27.04 -9.46 9.10
N GLY A 228 -27.12 -8.74 7.98
CA GLY A 228 -27.52 -7.34 7.94
C GLY A 228 -26.47 -6.36 8.48
N VAL A 229 -25.21 -6.79 8.61
CA VAL A 229 -24.06 -5.93 8.89
C VAL A 229 -23.83 -4.99 7.72
N PHE A 230 -23.73 -5.55 6.51
CA PHE A 230 -23.77 -4.76 5.29
C PHE A 230 -25.22 -4.55 4.86
N SER A 231 -25.54 -3.35 4.39
CA SER A 231 -26.76 -3.15 3.62
C SER A 231 -26.54 -3.57 2.16
N ASN A 232 -25.35 -3.30 1.61
CA ASN A 232 -24.99 -3.61 0.24
C ASN A 232 -23.49 -3.87 0.11
N ILE A 233 -23.14 -4.77 -0.81
CA ILE A 233 -21.77 -5.01 -1.25
C ILE A 233 -21.74 -4.92 -2.77
N TYR A 234 -20.88 -4.05 -3.29
CA TYR A 234 -20.69 -3.83 -4.71
C TYR A 234 -19.34 -4.41 -5.14
N LEU A 235 -19.35 -5.28 -6.15
CA LEU A 235 -18.16 -5.96 -6.67
C LEU A 235 -17.77 -5.40 -8.05
N ALA A 236 -16.59 -4.82 -8.16
CA ALA A 236 -15.98 -4.38 -9.42
C ALA A 236 -15.02 -5.45 -9.96
N LEU A 237 -15.22 -5.87 -11.20
CA LEU A 237 -14.35 -6.85 -11.87
C LEU A 237 -13.59 -6.17 -13.01
N SER A 238 -12.26 -6.21 -12.94
CA SER A 238 -11.41 -5.47 -13.87
C SER A 238 -10.88 -6.29 -15.05
N ARG A 239 -10.98 -7.63 -14.99
CA ARG A 239 -10.45 -8.55 -16.00
C ARG A 239 -11.37 -9.74 -16.33
N GLU A 240 -12.55 -9.83 -15.72
CA GLU A 240 -13.48 -10.93 -15.93
C GLU A 240 -13.93 -11.04 -17.41
N PRO A 241 -13.75 -12.20 -18.07
CA PRO A 241 -14.17 -12.41 -19.44
C PRO A 241 -15.67 -12.15 -19.64
N GLY A 242 -16.03 -11.44 -20.72
CA GLY A 242 -17.43 -11.13 -21.02
C GLY A 242 -18.04 -9.99 -20.19
N ILE A 243 -17.32 -9.43 -19.22
CA ILE A 243 -17.75 -8.28 -18.42
C ILE A 243 -16.89 -7.06 -18.76
N PRO A 244 -17.48 -5.87 -19.00
CA PRO A 244 -16.72 -4.65 -19.19
C PRO A 244 -15.82 -4.37 -17.98
N LYS A 245 -14.57 -3.97 -18.26
CA LYS A 245 -13.60 -3.60 -17.23
C LYS A 245 -14.15 -2.54 -16.29
N THR A 246 -14.36 -2.92 -15.04
CA THR A 246 -15.02 -2.10 -14.03
C THR A 246 -14.10 -1.88 -12.82
N TYR A 247 -14.08 -0.65 -12.31
CA TYR A 247 -13.41 -0.27 -11.07
C TYR A 247 -14.42 0.24 -10.04
N VAL A 248 -13.99 0.36 -8.79
CA VAL A 248 -14.86 0.79 -7.67
C VAL A 248 -15.49 2.16 -7.94
N GLN A 249 -14.74 3.11 -8.49
CA GLN A 249 -15.27 4.43 -8.86
C GLN A 249 -16.32 4.37 -9.97
N HIS A 250 -16.25 3.40 -10.89
CA HIS A 250 -17.29 3.21 -11.91
C HIS A 250 -18.59 2.68 -11.30
N LEU A 251 -18.51 1.92 -10.20
CA LEU A 251 -19.69 1.49 -9.46
C LEU A 251 -20.28 2.65 -8.66
N MET A 252 -19.44 3.51 -8.07
CA MET A 252 -19.88 4.69 -7.34
C MET A 252 -20.63 5.68 -8.23
N THR A 253 -20.25 5.83 -9.51
CA THR A 253 -20.89 6.77 -10.45
C THR A 253 -22.24 6.30 -11.01
N LYS A 254 -22.65 5.04 -10.76
CA LYS A 254 -24.01 4.59 -11.10
C LYS A 254 -25.03 5.43 -10.33
N ASP A 255 -26.11 5.86 -10.99
CA ASP A 255 -26.98 6.92 -10.46
C ASP A 255 -27.56 6.60 -9.06
N GLU A 256 -28.04 5.37 -8.87
CA GLU A 256 -28.54 4.88 -7.57
C GLU A 256 -27.47 4.91 -6.46
N ASN A 257 -26.24 4.50 -6.80
CA ASN A 257 -25.11 4.45 -5.89
C ASN A 257 -24.60 5.85 -5.55
N SER A 258 -24.47 6.72 -6.54
CA SER A 258 -24.07 8.11 -6.35
C SER A 258 -25.06 8.85 -5.45
N LYS A 259 -26.37 8.64 -5.67
CA LYS A 259 -27.41 9.23 -4.81
C LYS A 259 -27.34 8.71 -3.38
N ALA A 260 -27.13 7.40 -3.20
CA ALA A 260 -26.97 6.79 -1.88
C ALA A 260 -25.72 7.32 -1.15
N ILE A 261 -24.58 7.43 -1.85
CA ILE A 261 -23.35 8.02 -1.32
C ILE A 261 -23.58 9.48 -0.91
N TYR A 262 -24.21 10.29 -1.77
CA TYR A 262 -24.51 11.68 -1.46
C TYR A 262 -25.37 11.80 -0.18
N ASN A 263 -26.46 11.03 -0.08
CA ASN A 263 -27.32 11.05 1.08
C ASN A 263 -26.56 10.65 2.35
N ALA A 264 -25.81 9.54 2.29
CA ALA A 264 -25.03 9.05 3.42
C ALA A 264 -24.03 10.10 3.91
N ILE A 265 -23.26 10.72 3.01
CA ILE A 265 -22.16 11.63 3.39
C ILE A 265 -22.64 13.04 3.71
N VAL A 266 -23.62 13.55 2.95
CA VAL A 266 -24.04 14.95 3.04
C VAL A 266 -25.25 15.13 3.95
N GLN A 267 -26.27 14.29 3.82
CA GLN A 267 -27.53 14.44 4.57
C GLN A 267 -27.46 13.75 5.93
N GLU A 268 -26.89 12.55 5.98
CA GLU A 268 -26.83 11.72 7.19
C GLU A 268 -25.53 11.93 7.99
N LYS A 269 -24.61 12.77 7.48
CA LYS A 269 -23.29 13.05 8.07
C LYS A 269 -22.50 11.77 8.37
N GLY A 270 -22.57 10.80 7.45
CA GLY A 270 -21.84 9.54 7.49
C GLY A 270 -20.35 9.68 7.25
N HIS A 271 -19.67 8.54 7.36
CA HIS A 271 -18.22 8.40 7.21
C HIS A 271 -17.87 7.67 5.93
N PHE A 272 -16.78 8.09 5.29
CA PHE A 272 -16.27 7.54 4.04
C PHE A 272 -14.83 7.08 4.22
N TYR A 273 -14.57 5.79 4.04
CA TYR A 273 -13.27 5.17 4.22
C TYR A 273 -12.72 4.66 2.89
N VAL A 274 -11.47 5.00 2.61
CA VAL A 274 -10.74 4.53 1.43
C VAL A 274 -9.47 3.84 1.87
N CYS A 275 -9.24 2.62 1.40
CA CYS A 275 -8.02 1.88 1.72
C CYS A 275 -7.41 1.23 0.47
N GLY A 276 -6.09 1.29 0.36
CA GLY A 276 -5.32 0.61 -0.69
C GLY A 276 -4.34 1.52 -1.43
N ASP A 277 -4.32 1.39 -2.76
CA ASP A 277 -3.36 2.09 -3.62
C ASP A 277 -3.61 3.60 -3.71
N ILE A 278 -2.53 4.39 -3.76
CA ILE A 278 -2.60 5.86 -3.84
C ILE A 278 -3.32 6.37 -5.08
N THR A 279 -3.08 5.77 -6.26
CA THR A 279 -3.74 6.18 -7.51
C THR A 279 -5.23 5.84 -7.48
N MET A 280 -5.61 4.73 -6.83
CA MET A 280 -7.00 4.38 -6.62
C MET A 280 -7.69 5.37 -5.68
N ALA A 281 -7.06 5.73 -4.56
CA ALA A 281 -7.61 6.67 -3.60
C ALA A 281 -7.83 8.06 -4.20
N GLU A 282 -6.88 8.58 -4.98
CA GLU A 282 -7.05 9.84 -5.72
C GLU A 282 -8.28 9.80 -6.65
N GLN A 283 -8.48 8.69 -7.39
CA GLN A 283 -9.63 8.54 -8.29
C GLN A 283 -10.96 8.46 -7.53
N VAL A 284 -10.98 7.75 -6.41
CA VAL A 284 -12.16 7.65 -5.53
C VAL A 284 -12.51 9.01 -4.92
N LEU A 285 -11.51 9.77 -4.45
CA LEU A 285 -11.69 11.12 -3.93
C LEU A 285 -12.32 12.05 -4.96
N GLN A 286 -11.78 12.08 -6.19
CA GLN A 286 -12.35 12.91 -7.27
C GLN A 286 -13.78 12.48 -7.63
N THR A 287 -14.05 11.17 -7.56
CA THR A 287 -15.40 10.63 -7.81
C THR A 287 -16.37 11.08 -6.72
N LEU A 288 -15.98 11.01 -5.44
CA LEU A 288 -16.80 11.48 -4.33
C LEU A 288 -17.11 12.98 -4.45
N LYS A 289 -16.10 13.80 -4.76
CA LYS A 289 -16.28 15.25 -5.02
C LYS A 289 -17.25 15.49 -6.18
N SER A 290 -17.15 14.73 -7.26
CA SER A 290 -18.07 14.81 -8.40
C SER A 290 -19.52 14.47 -8.01
N ILE A 291 -19.71 13.44 -7.18
CA ILE A 291 -21.03 13.04 -6.64
C ILE A 291 -21.62 14.16 -5.79
N ILE A 292 -20.84 14.73 -4.87
CA ILE A 292 -21.27 15.85 -4.02
C ILE A 292 -21.67 17.05 -4.89
N ARG A 293 -20.86 17.37 -5.90
CA ARG A 293 -21.16 18.44 -6.86
C ARG A 293 -22.50 18.23 -7.56
N LYS A 294 -22.72 17.04 -8.11
CA LYS A 294 -23.89 16.69 -8.92
C LYS A 294 -25.19 16.80 -8.10
N TYR A 295 -25.25 16.16 -6.94
CA TYR A 295 -26.48 16.08 -6.15
C TYR A 295 -26.66 17.27 -5.19
N GLY A 296 -25.57 17.88 -4.74
CA GLY A 296 -25.59 19.10 -3.93
C GLY A 296 -25.78 20.38 -4.75
N LYS A 297 -25.73 20.30 -6.08
CA LYS A 297 -25.79 21.45 -7.01
C LYS A 297 -24.77 22.54 -6.64
N MET A 298 -23.60 22.13 -6.16
CA MET A 298 -22.55 23.03 -5.70
C MET A 298 -21.62 23.45 -6.86
N SER A 299 -21.00 24.62 -6.74
CA SER A 299 -19.87 25.01 -7.59
C SER A 299 -18.64 24.16 -7.27
N ALA A 300 -17.61 24.20 -8.12
CA ALA A 300 -16.35 23.50 -7.86
C ALA A 300 -15.72 23.95 -6.53
N ASP A 301 -15.63 25.27 -6.31
CA ASP A 301 -15.10 25.85 -5.08
C ASP A 301 -15.97 25.51 -3.86
N GLY A 302 -17.29 25.47 -4.04
CA GLY A 302 -18.22 25.07 -2.98
C GLY A 302 -18.01 23.61 -2.53
N VAL A 303 -17.66 22.72 -3.46
CA VAL A 303 -17.33 21.32 -3.13
C VAL A 303 -16.01 21.24 -2.38
N GLU A 304 -14.99 21.99 -2.78
CA GLU A 304 -13.71 22.02 -2.07
C GLU A 304 -13.88 22.50 -0.63
N THR A 305 -14.59 23.62 -0.43
CA THR A 305 -14.89 24.14 0.91
C THR A 305 -15.69 23.16 1.76
N TYR A 306 -16.72 22.52 1.18
CA TYR A 306 -17.48 21.49 1.90
C TYR A 306 -16.60 20.29 2.26
N PHE A 307 -15.73 19.86 1.35
CA PHE A 307 -14.88 18.70 1.59
C PHE A 307 -13.82 18.95 2.66
N LEU A 308 -13.33 20.20 2.79
CA LEU A 308 -12.51 20.60 3.93
C LEU A 308 -13.27 20.38 5.24
N SER A 309 -14.54 20.78 5.32
CA SER A 309 -15.36 20.55 6.52
C SER A 309 -15.57 19.06 6.82
N VAL A 310 -15.72 18.21 5.79
CA VAL A 310 -15.82 16.74 5.98
C VAL A 310 -14.54 16.16 6.61
N ARG A 311 -13.37 16.69 6.22
CA ARG A 311 -12.07 16.29 6.80
C ARG A 311 -11.88 16.81 8.22
N GLU A 312 -12.23 18.07 8.47
CA GLU A 312 -12.19 18.67 9.81
C GLU A 312 -13.14 17.95 10.79
N GLU A 313 -14.31 17.52 10.30
CA GLU A 313 -15.27 16.69 11.05
C GLU A 313 -14.80 15.23 11.21
N MET A 314 -13.61 14.85 10.71
CA MET A 314 -13.07 13.49 10.75
C MET A 314 -14.03 12.43 10.18
N ARG A 315 -14.67 12.74 9.03
CA ARG A 315 -15.62 11.84 8.35
C ARG A 315 -15.13 11.28 7.03
N TYR A 316 -13.95 11.69 6.57
CA TYR A 316 -13.30 11.12 5.39
C TYR A 316 -11.93 10.58 5.79
N HIS A 317 -11.70 9.29 5.54
CA HIS A 317 -10.59 8.52 6.08
C HIS A 317 -9.82 7.82 4.97
N GLU A 318 -8.49 7.86 5.03
CA GLU A 318 -7.61 7.23 4.04
C GLU A 318 -6.55 6.35 4.73
N ASP A 319 -6.42 5.10 4.29
CA ASP A 319 -5.33 4.19 4.66
C ASP A 319 -4.59 3.74 3.39
N ILE A 320 -3.49 4.44 3.09
CA ILE A 320 -2.81 4.37 1.79
C ILE A 320 -1.52 3.56 1.88
N PHE A 321 -1.40 2.52 1.04
CA PHE A 321 -0.26 1.58 1.04
C PHE A 321 0.91 2.03 0.14
N GLY A 322 0.79 3.21 -0.48
CA GLY A 322 1.69 3.67 -1.54
C GLY A 322 1.29 3.13 -2.92
N VAL A 323 2.27 2.95 -3.82
CA VAL A 323 2.04 2.46 -5.19
C VAL A 323 2.11 0.93 -5.22
N THR A 324 0.95 0.30 -5.10
CA THR A 324 0.79 -1.16 -5.02
C THR A 324 0.07 -1.75 -6.23
N LEU A 325 -0.70 -0.94 -6.96
CA LEU A 325 -1.38 -1.35 -8.18
C LEU A 325 -0.66 -0.83 -9.41
N ARG A 326 -0.51 -1.68 -10.44
CA ARG A 326 0.07 -1.32 -11.74
C ARG A 326 1.43 -0.61 -11.60
N THR A 327 2.24 -0.99 -10.61
CA THR A 327 3.47 -0.29 -10.21
C THR A 327 4.35 0.04 -11.40
N ARG A 328 4.56 -0.89 -12.33
CA ARG A 328 5.36 -0.66 -13.55
C ARG A 328 4.78 0.42 -14.47
N GLU A 329 3.47 0.41 -14.71
CA GLU A 329 2.80 1.40 -15.57
C GLU A 329 2.85 2.79 -14.93
N VAL A 330 2.53 2.86 -13.64
CA VAL A 330 2.51 4.12 -12.86
C VAL A 330 3.91 4.71 -12.78
N THR A 331 4.91 3.92 -12.36
CA THR A 331 6.30 4.37 -12.26
C THR A 331 6.89 4.77 -13.62
N LYS A 332 6.58 4.03 -14.70
CA LYS A 332 7.02 4.41 -16.06
C LYS A 332 6.46 5.78 -16.45
N LYS A 333 5.15 6.00 -16.27
CA LYS A 333 4.49 7.27 -16.58
C LYS A 333 5.09 8.43 -15.77
N SER A 334 5.26 8.24 -14.45
CA SER A 334 5.87 9.25 -13.58
C SER A 334 7.30 9.60 -14.02
N ARG A 335 8.10 8.61 -14.42
CA ARG A 335 9.47 8.83 -14.92
C ARG A 335 9.48 9.56 -16.26
N GLU A 336 8.58 9.20 -17.17
CA GLU A 336 8.44 9.87 -18.47
C GLU A 336 8.04 11.34 -18.28
N THR A 337 7.10 11.63 -17.39
CA THR A 337 6.73 13.00 -17.02
C THR A 337 7.90 13.75 -16.37
N ALA A 338 8.65 13.12 -15.46
CA ALA A 338 9.82 13.74 -14.83
C ALA A 338 10.94 14.04 -15.85
N ARG A 339 11.19 13.14 -16.81
CA ARG A 339 12.13 13.35 -17.91
C ARG A 339 11.73 14.53 -18.79
N ILE A 340 10.46 14.60 -19.17
CA ILE A 340 9.93 15.73 -19.95
C ILE A 340 10.14 17.04 -19.19
N ARG A 341 9.86 17.04 -17.87
CA ARG A 341 10.08 18.23 -17.02
C ARG A 341 11.55 18.63 -16.92
N MET A 342 12.45 17.67 -16.71
CA MET A 342 13.89 17.94 -16.65
C MET A 342 14.42 18.44 -18.00
N ALA A 343 14.02 17.83 -19.11
CA ALA A 343 14.37 18.26 -20.46
C ALA A 343 13.87 19.68 -20.76
N SER A 344 12.67 20.05 -20.28
CA SER A 344 12.12 21.40 -20.42
C SER A 344 12.81 22.45 -19.55
N GLN A 345 13.50 22.05 -18.48
CA GLN A 345 14.27 22.95 -17.60
C GLN A 345 15.72 23.12 -18.03
N SER A 346 16.22 22.26 -18.93
CA SER A 346 17.58 22.27 -19.46
C SER A 346 17.73 22.98 -20.82
N ASN A 347 16.64 23.50 -21.40
CA ASN A 347 16.73 24.39 -22.57
C ASN A 347 16.76 25.86 -22.09
N PRO A 348 17.83 26.62 -22.38
CA PRO A 348 17.93 28.04 -22.04
C PRO A 348 16.94 28.91 -22.82
#